data_AF-A0A962T4U7-F1
#
_entry.id   AF-A0A962T4U7-F1
#
_cell.length_a   1.000
_cell.length_b   1.000
_cell.length_c   1.000
_cell.angle_alpha   90.00
_cell.angle_beta   90.00
_cell.angle_gamma   90.00
#
_symmetry.space_group_name_H-M   'P 1'
#
loop_
_entity.id
_entity.type
_entity.pdbx_description
1 polymer ?
#
loop_
_entity_poly.entity_id
_entity_poly.type
_entity_poly.pdbx_seq_one_letter_code
_entity_poly.pdbx_strand_id
1 'polypeptide(L)'
;MSYRTLRHLVEHQKVLTTGSVKTTVHEAARLMRETQVGALLIVEHGQVVGIFTERDALFRVLAERLDPAKTPMSAVMTPDPLTVHPDQPFVHALHLMHDHGFRHVLVAENGRPLGVVSARDALPREAQEFETALHHREHLEAILA
;
A
#
# COMPACT_ATOMS: atom_id res chain seq x y z
N MET A 1 15.36 -13.32 -17.42
CA MET A 1 14.69 -12.38 -16.49
C MET A 1 15.60 -11.19 -16.32
N SER A 2 15.18 -10.00 -16.76
CA SER A 2 15.95 -8.77 -16.56
C SER A 2 16.14 -8.52 -15.06
N TYR A 3 17.38 -8.25 -14.64
CA TYR A 3 17.74 -7.85 -13.27
C TYR A 3 17.14 -6.45 -13.01
N ARG A 4 15.85 -6.39 -12.67
CA ARG A 4 15.18 -5.14 -12.29
C ARG A 4 15.42 -4.87 -10.81
N THR A 5 15.94 -3.68 -10.50
CA THR A 5 15.99 -3.18 -9.13
C THR A 5 14.62 -2.67 -8.72
N LEU A 6 14.38 -2.63 -7.41
CA LEU A 6 13.16 -2.05 -6.86
C LEU A 6 13.06 -0.56 -7.16
N ARG A 7 14.20 0.16 -7.18
CA ARG A 7 14.29 1.58 -7.54
C ARG A 7 13.59 1.87 -8.86
N HIS A 8 13.86 1.06 -9.88
CA HIS A 8 13.27 1.23 -11.21
C HIS A 8 11.75 1.01 -11.20
N LEU A 9 11.22 0.11 -10.36
CA LEU A 9 9.78 -0.16 -10.26
C LEU A 9 9.01 0.95 -9.54
N VAL A 10 9.67 1.68 -8.64
CA VAL A 10 9.02 2.72 -7.82
C VAL A 10 9.29 4.15 -8.28
N GLU A 11 10.17 4.36 -9.26
CA GLU A 11 10.63 5.67 -9.72
C GLU A 11 9.50 6.67 -10.06
N HIS A 12 8.38 6.16 -10.57
CA HIS A 12 7.24 6.98 -10.99
C HIS A 12 6.02 6.85 -10.05
N GLN A 13 6.19 6.16 -8.92
CA GLN A 13 5.09 5.97 -7.97
C GLN A 13 4.96 7.19 -7.08
N LYS A 14 3.73 7.70 -6.96
CA LYS A 14 3.39 8.67 -5.92
C LYS A 14 3.07 7.91 -4.65
N VAL A 15 3.96 7.99 -3.66
CA VAL A 15 3.69 7.46 -2.33
C VAL A 15 2.60 8.30 -1.67
N LEU A 16 1.51 7.64 -1.25
CA LEU A 16 0.44 8.29 -0.53
C LEU A 16 0.58 8.03 0.97
N THR A 17 0.58 9.13 1.73
CA THR A 17 0.86 9.12 3.17
C THR A 17 -0.20 9.93 3.91
N THR A 18 -0.59 9.50 5.11
CA THR A 18 -1.57 10.24 5.95
C THR A 18 -0.93 11.43 6.68
N GLY A 19 0.41 11.46 6.76
CA GLY A 19 1.20 12.52 7.38
C GLY A 19 1.28 12.50 8.90
N SER A 20 0.46 11.73 9.63
CA SER A 20 0.61 11.59 11.09
C SER A 20 -0.09 10.37 11.70
N VAL A 21 0.46 9.87 12.81
CA VAL A 21 -0.15 8.83 13.66
C VAL A 21 -1.43 9.28 14.39
N LYS A 22 -1.69 10.59 14.43
CA LYS A 22 -2.88 11.19 15.05
C LYS A 22 -4.04 11.34 14.08
N THR A 23 -3.82 11.20 12.77
CA THR A 23 -4.88 11.22 11.76
C THR A 23 -5.95 10.19 12.13
N THR A 24 -7.21 10.57 12.01
CA THR A 24 -8.32 9.67 12.33
C THR A 24 -8.52 8.60 11.26
N VAL A 25 -9.15 7.47 11.60
CA VAL A 25 -9.56 6.46 10.62
C VAL A 25 -10.47 7.04 9.55
N HIS A 26 -11.37 7.95 9.93
CA HIS A 26 -12.25 8.61 8.97
C HIS A 26 -11.48 9.43 7.92
N GLU A 27 -10.52 10.24 8.35
CA GLU A 27 -9.68 11.04 7.44
C GLU A 27 -8.80 10.16 6.56
N ALA A 28 -8.20 9.11 7.13
CA ALA A 28 -7.42 8.14 6.37
C ALA A 28 -8.29 7.45 5.30
N ALA A 29 -9.48 6.96 5.67
CA ALA A 29 -10.41 6.34 4.73
C ALA A 29 -10.89 7.32 3.64
N ARG A 30 -11.08 8.60 3.98
CA ARG A 30 -11.41 9.64 3.01
C ARG A 30 -10.27 9.83 2.01
N LEU A 31 -9.03 9.89 2.49
CA LEU A 31 -7.85 9.98 1.62
C LEU A 31 -7.72 8.74 0.73
N MET A 32 -7.93 7.53 1.26
CA MET A 32 -7.96 6.27 0.49
C MET A 32 -8.98 6.33 -0.64
N ARG A 33 -10.19 6.82 -0.36
CA ARG A 33 -11.25 6.99 -1.36
C ARG A 33 -10.87 8.03 -2.43
N GLU A 34 -10.43 9.22 -2.01
CA GLU A 34 -10.08 10.32 -2.91
C GLU A 34 -8.94 9.96 -3.85
N THR A 35 -8.03 9.10 -3.39
CA THR A 35 -6.84 8.69 -4.15
C THR A 35 -6.94 7.29 -4.75
N GLN A 36 -8.07 6.61 -4.52
CA GLN A 36 -8.36 5.24 -4.98
C GLN A 36 -7.27 4.23 -4.61
N VAL A 37 -6.80 4.25 -3.35
CA VAL A 37 -5.80 3.30 -2.83
C VAL A 37 -6.32 2.47 -1.67
N GLY A 38 -5.91 1.20 -1.63
CA GLY A 38 -6.28 0.24 -0.57
C GLY A 38 -5.34 0.22 0.64
N ALA A 39 -4.29 1.04 0.63
CA ALA A 39 -3.34 1.17 1.74
C ALA A 39 -2.77 2.58 1.84
N LEU A 40 -2.50 3.01 3.08
CA LEU A 40 -1.82 4.26 3.38
C LEU A 40 -0.61 4.00 4.28
N LEU A 41 0.46 4.72 3.98
CA LEU A 41 1.62 4.77 4.86
C LEU A 41 1.45 5.91 5.88
N ILE A 42 1.77 5.61 7.12
CA ILE A 42 1.82 6.59 8.19
C ILE A 42 3.28 7.02 8.32
N VAL A 43 3.52 8.32 8.21
CA VAL A 43 4.85 8.92 8.20
C VAL A 43 4.92 9.99 9.28
N GLU A 44 5.98 9.97 10.08
CA GLU A 44 6.30 10.99 11.08
C GLU A 44 7.74 11.46 10.84
N HIS A 45 7.97 12.77 10.81
CA HIS A 45 9.32 13.34 10.55
C HIS A 45 10.00 12.79 9.27
N GLY A 46 9.19 12.44 8.25
CA GLY A 46 9.67 11.85 7.00
C GLY A 46 10.04 10.37 7.05
N GLN A 47 9.79 9.69 8.17
CA GLN A 47 10.05 8.26 8.36
C GLN A 47 8.74 7.47 8.38
N VAL A 48 8.70 6.31 7.73
CA VAL A 48 7.56 5.39 7.84
C VAL A 48 7.52 4.83 9.25
N VAL A 49 6.39 5.03 9.93
CA VAL A 49 6.14 4.50 11.29
C VAL A 49 4.99 3.51 11.32
N GLY A 50 4.24 3.38 10.23
CA GLY A 50 3.14 2.43 10.14
C GLY A 50 2.54 2.28 8.76
N ILE A 51 1.70 1.26 8.61
CA ILE A 51 0.83 1.06 7.44
C ILE A 51 -0.60 0.75 7.92
N PHE A 52 -1.57 1.26 7.18
CA PHE A 52 -2.99 0.97 7.39
C PHE A 52 -3.64 0.57 6.06
N THR A 53 -4.43 -0.51 6.07
CA THR A 53 -5.04 -1.10 4.87
C THR A 53 -6.55 -1.23 5.00
N GLU A 54 -7.25 -1.51 3.90
CA GLU A 54 -8.68 -1.85 3.91
C GLU A 54 -9.00 -3.01 4.86
N ARG A 55 -8.10 -3.99 4.96
CA ARG A 55 -8.22 -5.11 5.90
C ARG A 55 -8.18 -4.61 7.35
N ASP A 56 -7.31 -3.66 7.66
CA ASP A 56 -7.23 -3.08 9.00
C ASP A 56 -8.49 -2.27 9.33
N ALA A 57 -9.03 -1.51 8.36
CA ALA A 57 -10.31 -0.82 8.53
C ALA A 57 -11.44 -1.81 8.84
N LEU A 58 -11.51 -2.94 8.13
CA LEU A 58 -12.56 -3.92 8.31
C LEU A 58 -12.44 -4.68 9.63
N PHE A 59 -11.25 -5.20 9.96
CA PHE A 59 -11.06 -6.09 11.10
C PHE A 59 -10.68 -5.38 12.40
N ARG A 60 -9.95 -4.26 12.36
CA ARG A 60 -9.48 -3.56 13.57
C ARG A 60 -10.34 -2.37 13.96
N VAL A 61 -11.21 -1.89 13.07
CA VAL A 61 -12.10 -0.74 13.34
C VAL A 61 -13.56 -1.17 13.30
N LEU A 62 -14.05 -1.66 12.16
CA LEU A 62 -15.47 -1.97 11.99
C LEU A 62 -15.91 -3.18 12.83
N ALA A 63 -15.17 -4.30 12.75
CA ALA A 63 -15.48 -5.50 13.52
C ALA A 63 -15.43 -5.25 15.04
N GLU A 64 -14.49 -4.39 15.48
CA GLU A 64 -14.31 -3.99 16.88
C GLU A 64 -15.26 -2.85 17.32
N ARG A 65 -16.12 -2.35 16.42
CA ARG A 65 -17.10 -1.28 16.68
C ARG A 65 -16.46 0.03 17.19
N LEU A 66 -15.24 0.33 16.76
CA LEU A 66 -14.57 1.59 17.08
C LEU A 66 -15.18 2.73 16.26
N ASP A 67 -15.27 3.93 16.84
CA ASP A 67 -15.71 5.15 16.16
C ASP A 67 -14.58 5.66 15.23
N PRO A 68 -14.73 5.62 13.90
CA PRO A 68 -13.67 6.03 12.98
C PRO A 68 -13.31 7.52 13.07
N ALA A 69 -14.24 8.37 13.54
CA ALA A 69 -14.00 9.81 13.68
C ALA A 69 -13.17 10.15 14.93
N LYS A 70 -13.03 9.21 15.88
CA LYS A 70 -12.28 9.40 17.13
C LYS A 70 -11.06 8.49 17.25
N THR A 71 -11.01 7.43 16.46
CA THR A 71 -9.91 6.45 16.52
C THR A 71 -8.71 6.95 15.70
N PRO A 72 -7.54 7.15 16.32
CA PRO A 72 -6.34 7.57 15.60
C PRO A 72 -5.66 6.39 14.89
N MET A 73 -4.89 6.67 13.83
CA MET A 73 -4.09 5.68 13.11
C MET A 73 -3.18 4.87 14.03
N SER A 74 -2.53 5.52 15.01
CA SER A 74 -1.68 4.86 16.01
C SER A 74 -2.34 3.69 16.75
N ALA A 75 -3.67 3.69 16.88
CA ALA A 75 -4.38 2.63 17.58
C ALA A 75 -4.62 1.37 16.72
N VAL A 76 -4.60 1.51 15.38
CA VAL A 76 -5.07 0.45 14.46
C VAL A 76 -4.12 0.13 13.32
N MET A 77 -3.11 0.97 13.07
CA MET A 77 -2.07 0.71 12.07
C MET A 77 -1.22 -0.50 12.46
N THR A 78 -0.58 -1.13 11.47
CA THR A 78 0.55 -2.03 11.74
C THR A 78 1.80 -1.17 11.88
N PRO A 79 2.43 -1.13 13.08
CA PRO A 79 3.66 -0.36 13.29
C PRO A 79 4.86 -1.04 12.62
N ASP A 80 5.91 -0.24 12.35
CA ASP A 80 7.19 -0.71 11.78
C ASP A 80 7.04 -1.74 10.65
N PRO A 81 6.32 -1.39 9.56
CA PRO A 81 6.10 -2.32 8.47
C PRO A 81 7.42 -2.74 7.85
N LEU A 82 7.48 -4.00 7.41
CA LEU A 82 8.64 -4.52 6.70
C LEU A 82 8.92 -3.67 5.45
N THR A 83 10.17 -3.24 5.31
CA THR A 83 10.65 -2.48 4.15
C THR A 83 11.84 -3.16 3.48
N VAL A 84 12.02 -2.86 2.20
CA VAL A 84 13.17 -3.30 1.40
C VAL A 84 13.89 -2.09 0.82
N HIS A 85 15.20 -2.23 0.68
CA HIS A 85 16.03 -1.17 0.12
C HIS A 85 15.81 -1.07 -1.41
N PRO A 86 15.72 0.12 -2.01
CA PRO A 86 15.47 0.28 -3.45
C PRO A 86 16.53 -0.39 -4.36
N ASP A 87 17.76 -0.53 -3.87
CA ASP A 87 18.83 -1.16 -4.65
C ASP A 87 18.81 -2.70 -4.58
N GLN A 88 17.92 -3.29 -3.78
CA GLN A 88 17.75 -4.73 -3.77
C GLN A 88 17.06 -5.21 -5.07
N PRO A 89 17.39 -6.43 -5.53
CA PRO A 89 16.72 -7.02 -6.69
C PRO A 89 15.23 -7.25 -6.41
N PHE A 90 14.37 -7.06 -7.42
CA PHE A 90 12.93 -7.29 -7.26
C PHE A 90 12.57 -8.72 -6.81
N VAL A 91 13.37 -9.73 -7.19
CA VAL A 91 13.19 -11.12 -6.73
C VAL A 91 13.26 -11.25 -5.20
N HIS A 92 14.02 -10.38 -4.52
CA HIS A 92 14.06 -10.36 -3.06
C HIS A 92 12.69 -9.98 -2.47
N ALA A 93 12.02 -8.98 -3.05
CA ALA A 93 10.66 -8.61 -2.65
C ALA A 93 9.66 -9.75 -2.92
N LEU A 94 9.78 -10.46 -4.03
CA LEU A 94 8.93 -11.63 -4.32
C LEU A 94 9.12 -12.75 -3.30
N HIS A 95 10.36 -13.01 -2.86
CA HIS A 95 10.61 -13.98 -1.78
C HIS A 95 9.97 -13.54 -0.46
N LEU A 96 10.11 -12.26 -0.09
CA LEU A 96 9.48 -11.74 1.13
C LEU A 96 7.96 -11.86 1.09
N MET A 97 7.34 -11.58 -0.06
CA MET A 97 5.90 -11.78 -0.28
C MET A 97 5.48 -13.24 -0.06
N HIS A 98 6.26 -14.18 -0.61
CA HIS A 98 6.01 -15.61 -0.44
C HIS A 98 6.13 -16.03 1.02
N ASP A 99 7.24 -15.71 1.67
CA ASP A 99 7.58 -16.16 3.03
C ASP A 99 6.59 -15.64 4.09
N HIS A 100 6.06 -14.44 3.88
CA HIS A 100 5.19 -13.77 4.86
C HIS A 100 3.70 -13.76 4.47
N GLY A 101 3.35 -14.30 3.29
CA GLY A 101 1.96 -14.41 2.84
C GLY A 101 1.27 -13.08 2.51
N PHE A 102 2.03 -12.01 2.29
CA PHE A 102 1.52 -10.73 1.78
C PHE A 102 1.85 -10.55 0.30
N ARG A 103 1.09 -9.70 -0.40
CA ARG A 103 1.24 -9.48 -1.85
C ARG A 103 1.93 -8.18 -2.23
N HIS A 104 2.28 -7.37 -1.23
CA HIS A 104 2.86 -6.04 -1.41
C HIS A 104 4.03 -5.86 -0.44
N VAL A 105 5.07 -5.17 -0.88
CA VAL A 105 6.26 -4.84 -0.09
C VAL A 105 6.54 -3.36 -0.22
N LEU A 106 6.80 -2.70 0.91
CA LEU A 106 7.18 -1.29 0.96
C LEU A 106 8.65 -1.11 0.61
N VAL A 107 8.94 -0.27 -0.39
CA VAL A 107 10.31 0.13 -0.74
C VAL A 107 10.64 1.43 -0.02
N ALA A 108 11.72 1.43 0.75
CA ALA A 108 12.17 2.59 1.52
C ALA A 108 13.70 2.70 1.56
N GLU A 109 14.20 3.92 1.64
CA GLU A 109 15.63 4.23 1.77
C GLU A 109 15.83 5.14 2.97
N ASN A 110 16.63 4.71 3.95
CA ASN A 110 16.83 5.42 5.22
C ASN A 110 15.48 5.77 5.89
N GLY A 111 14.56 4.80 5.87
CA GLY A 111 13.19 4.88 6.41
C GLY A 111 12.24 5.85 5.68
N ARG A 112 12.70 6.52 4.62
CA ARG A 112 11.84 7.32 3.75
C ARG A 112 11.16 6.42 2.72
N PRO A 113 9.82 6.49 2.57
CA PRO A 113 9.13 5.63 1.61
C PRO A 113 9.38 6.14 0.18
N LEU A 114 9.66 5.20 -0.73
CA LEU A 114 9.85 5.47 -2.16
C LEU A 114 8.71 4.91 -3.02
N GLY A 115 8.05 3.84 -2.57
CA GLY A 115 6.93 3.24 -3.29
C GLY A 115 6.56 1.87 -2.75
N VAL A 116 5.59 1.23 -3.38
CA VAL A 116 5.15 -0.13 -3.03
C VAL A 116 5.27 -0.98 -4.27
N VAL A 117 5.86 -2.15 -4.13
CA VAL A 117 5.86 -3.17 -5.19
C VAL A 117 4.94 -4.31 -4.80
N SER A 118 4.40 -5.00 -5.80
CA SER A 118 3.48 -6.11 -5.67
C SER A 118 3.95 -7.31 -6.49
N ALA A 119 3.36 -8.48 -6.23
CA ALA A 119 3.62 -9.66 -7.06
C ALA A 119 3.24 -9.44 -8.55
N ARG A 120 2.29 -8.52 -8.82
CA ARG A 120 1.88 -8.16 -10.19
C ARG A 120 2.98 -7.44 -10.96
N ASP A 121 3.95 -6.82 -10.29
CA ASP A 121 5.10 -6.17 -10.94
C ASP A 121 6.03 -7.18 -11.64
N ALA A 122 5.85 -8.47 -11.37
CA ALA A 122 6.51 -9.56 -12.09
C ALA A 122 5.93 -9.82 -13.48
N LEU A 123 4.68 -9.42 -13.74
CA LEU A 123 4.03 -9.64 -15.02
C LEU A 123 4.59 -8.71 -16.11
N PRO A 124 4.59 -9.14 -17.38
CA PRO A 124 4.82 -8.25 -18.51
C PRO A 124 3.83 -7.09 -18.51
N ARG A 125 4.25 -5.91 -18.98
CA ARG A 125 3.45 -4.68 -18.95
C ARG A 125 2.10 -4.86 -19.64
N GLU A 126 2.06 -5.57 -20.75
CA GLU A 126 0.86 -5.85 -21.52
C GLU A 126 -0.16 -6.67 -20.71
N ALA A 127 0.32 -7.60 -19.88
CA ALA A 127 -0.54 -8.39 -18.99
C ALA A 127 -1.07 -7.53 -17.83
N GLN A 128 -0.27 -6.60 -17.31
CA GLN A 128 -0.70 -5.65 -16.28
C GLN A 128 -1.78 -4.70 -16.81
N GLU A 129 -1.55 -4.11 -17.99
CA GLU A 129 -2.48 -3.18 -18.64
C GLU A 129 -3.81 -3.87 -18.97
N PHE A 130 -3.75 -5.11 -19.44
CA PHE A 130 -4.94 -5.92 -19.69
C PHE A 130 -5.73 -6.20 -18.40
N GLU A 131 -5.07 -6.59 -17.31
CA GLU A 131 -5.73 -6.82 -16.00
C GLU A 131 -6.37 -5.54 -15.46
N THR A 132 -5.68 -4.40 -15.57
CA THR A 132 -6.24 -3.08 -15.21
C THR A 132 -7.47 -2.72 -16.06
N ALA A 133 -7.41 -2.96 -17.38
CA ALA A 133 -8.52 -2.69 -18.28
C ALA A 133 -9.74 -3.57 -17.97
N LEU A 134 -9.54 -4.85 -17.64
CA LEU A 134 -10.60 -5.76 -17.21
C LEU A 134 -11.26 -5.28 -15.91
N HIS A 135 -10.45 -4.96 -14.88
CA HIS A 135 -10.97 -4.44 -13.62
C HIS A 135 -11.75 -3.12 -13.81
N HIS A 136 -11.28 -2.23 -14.70
CA HIS A 136 -11.98 -0.99 -14.98
C HIS A 136 -13.33 -1.24 -15.66
N ARG A 137 -13.39 -2.18 -16.62
CA ARG A 137 -14.64 -2.58 -17.30
C ARG A 137 -15.65 -3.17 -16.32
N GLU A 138 -15.23 -4.09 -15.46
CA GLU A 138 -16.10 -4.71 -14.44
C GLU A 138 -16.67 -3.66 -13.48
N HIS A 139 -15.86 -2.67 -13.10
CA HIS A 139 -16.30 -1.58 -12.22
C HIS A 139 -17.31 -0.65 -12.90
N LEU A 140 -17.12 -0.34 -14.19
CA LEU A 140 -18.08 0.44 -14.98
C LEU A 140 -19.40 -0.31 -15.17
N GLU A 141 -19.35 -1.61 -15.46
CA GLU A 141 -20.54 -2.45 -15.57
C GLU A 141 -21.32 -2.52 -14.25
N ALA A 142 -20.64 -2.56 -13.11
CA ALA A 142 -21.26 -2.56 -11.78
C ALA A 142 -21.90 -1.22 -11.37
N ILE A 143 -21.48 -0.09 -11.97
CA ILE A 143 -22.05 1.24 -11.70
C ILE A 143 -23.25 1.55 -12.62
N LEU A 144 -23.28 0.96 -13.80
CA LEU A 144 -24.33 1.16 -14.81
C LEU A 144 -25.51 0.18 -14.69
N ALA A 145 -25.44 -0.77 -13.76
CA ALA A 145 -26.50 -1.72 -13.41
C ALA A 145 -27.26 -1.29 -12.16
#